data_AF-A0A950ES70-F1
#
_entry.id   AF-A0A950ES70-F1
#
_cell.length_a   1.000
_cell.length_b   1.000
_cell.length_c   1.000
_cell.angle_alpha   90.00
_cell.angle_beta   90.00
_cell.angle_gamma   90.00
#
_symmetry.space_group_name_H-M   'P 1'
#
loop_
_entity.id
_entity.type
_entity.pdbx_description
1 polymer ?
#
loop_
_entity_poly.entity_id
_entity_poly.type
_entity_poly.pdbx_seq_one_letter_code
_entity_poly.pdbx_strand_id
1 'polypeptide(L)'
;ARLLVLQAAYTMDTQGNKPAAKQLAMIKVAAPNMACKVLDWAIQAHGAAGLSEDFTLAYHYAHVRGLRLADGPDEVHRNSLAKLELARHMKLPTDGMSMPVTRGA
;
A
#
# COMPACT_ATOMS: atom_id res chain seq x y z
N ALA A 1 2.60 4.61 8.74
CA ALA A 1 3.04 4.47 7.33
C ALA A 1 4.54 4.74 7.15
N ARG A 2 5.08 5.89 7.59
CA ARG A 2 6.50 6.26 7.38
C ARG A 2 7.51 5.16 7.72
N LEU A 3 7.44 4.59 8.93
CA LEU A 3 8.37 3.54 9.37
C LEU A 3 8.28 2.26 8.53
N LEU A 4 7.07 1.91 8.06
CA LEU A 4 6.86 0.73 7.22
C LEU A 4 7.43 0.94 5.79
N VAL A 5 7.36 2.17 5.26
CA VAL A 5 8.07 2.53 4.01
C VAL A 5 9.58 2.34 4.20
N LEU A 6 10.15 2.92 5.26
CA LEU A 6 11.59 2.84 5.52
C LEU A 6 12.06 1.41 5.75
N GLN A 7 11.24 0.59 6.44
CA GLN A 7 11.54 -0.83 6.62
C GLN A 7 11.52 -1.59 5.29
N ALA A 8 10.55 -1.33 4.41
CA ALA A 8 10.48 -1.95 3.09
C ALA A 8 11.71 -1.56 2.25
N ALA A 9 12.03 -0.27 2.19
CA ALA A 9 13.20 0.25 1.48
C ALA A 9 14.50 -0.37 2.02
N TYR A 10 14.71 -0.34 3.34
CA TYR A 10 15.88 -0.95 3.97
C TYR A 10 16.01 -2.46 3.65
N THR A 11 14.88 -3.18 3.63
CA THR A 11 14.89 -4.61 3.27
C THR A 11 15.27 -4.80 1.80
N MET A 12 14.77 -3.95 0.89
CA MET A 12 15.16 -3.99 -0.53
C MET A 12 16.65 -3.71 -0.71
N ASP A 13 17.17 -2.69 -0.04
CA ASP A 13 18.56 -2.26 -0.17
C ASP A 13 19.55 -3.32 0.39
N THR A 14 19.16 -4.03 1.45
CA THR A 14 20.05 -4.98 2.14
C THR A 14 19.86 -6.43 1.73
N GLN A 15 18.66 -6.83 1.30
CA GLN A 15 18.29 -8.23 1.03
C GLN A 15 17.68 -8.43 -0.37
N GLY A 16 17.48 -7.34 -1.13
CA GLY A 16 16.88 -7.36 -2.45
C GLY A 16 15.36 -7.40 -2.46
N ASN A 17 14.79 -7.39 -3.67
CA ASN A 17 13.34 -7.22 -3.85
C ASN A 17 12.51 -8.44 -3.43
N LYS A 18 13.03 -9.67 -3.62
CA LYS A 18 12.27 -10.89 -3.30
C LYS A 18 11.97 -11.01 -1.79
N PRO A 19 12.94 -10.83 -0.87
CA PRO A 19 12.66 -10.85 0.57
C PRO A 19 11.77 -9.69 1.04
N ALA A 20 11.79 -8.55 0.34
CA ALA A 20 10.99 -7.38 0.67
C ALA A 20 9.52 -7.44 0.17
N ALA A 21 9.15 -8.46 -0.61
CA ALA A 21 7.84 -8.56 -1.26
C ALA A 21 6.66 -8.45 -0.27
N LYS A 22 6.81 -9.00 0.94
CA LYS A 22 5.79 -8.91 1.99
C LYS A 22 5.62 -7.46 2.47
N GLN A 23 6.73 -6.78 2.78
CA GLN A 23 6.74 -5.39 3.24
C GLN A 23 6.19 -4.44 2.18
N LEU A 24 6.52 -4.69 0.90
CA LEU A 24 5.98 -3.95 -0.24
C LEU A 24 4.47 -4.09 -0.37
N ALA A 25 3.93 -5.32 -0.27
CA ALA A 25 2.49 -5.54 -0.28
C ALA A 25 1.80 -4.85 0.92
N MET A 26 2.39 -4.92 2.11
CA MET A 26 1.86 -4.24 3.30
C MET A 26 1.79 -2.72 3.12
N ILE A 27 2.88 -2.10 2.66
CA ILE A 27 2.91 -0.64 2.55
C ILE A 27 2.03 -0.11 1.43
N LYS A 28 1.90 -0.86 0.32
CA LYS A 28 1.05 -0.50 -0.81
C LYS A 28 -0.43 -0.39 -0.43
N VAL A 29 -0.87 -1.15 0.57
CA VAL A 29 -2.22 -1.02 1.17
C VAL A 29 -2.24 0.07 2.23
N ALA A 30 -1.29 0.06 3.16
CA ALA A 30 -1.36 0.91 4.35
C ALA A 30 -1.16 2.41 4.04
N ALA A 31 -0.27 2.76 3.11
CA ALA A 31 0.07 4.16 2.83
C ALA A 31 -1.09 4.94 2.18
N PRO A 32 -1.71 4.48 1.07
CA PRO A 32 -2.83 5.20 0.47
C PRO A 32 -4.05 5.30 1.39
N ASN A 33 -4.38 4.23 2.12
CA ASN A 33 -5.50 4.25 3.07
C ASN A 33 -5.30 5.28 4.20
N MET A 34 -4.09 5.36 4.76
CA MET A 34 -3.75 6.37 5.76
C MET A 34 -3.82 7.79 5.17
N ALA A 35 -3.24 8.00 3.99
CA ALA A 35 -3.23 9.30 3.35
C ALA A 35 -4.64 9.79 2.97
N CYS A 36 -5.51 8.92 2.44
CA CYS A 36 -6.92 9.26 2.21
C CYS A 36 -7.61 9.72 3.50
N LYS A 37 -7.38 9.02 4.62
CA LYS A 37 -7.99 9.38 5.91
C LYS A 37 -7.54 10.74 6.43
N VAL A 38 -6.24 11.04 6.31
CA VAL A 38 -5.70 12.34 6.73
C VAL A 38 -6.20 13.46 5.82
N LEU A 39 -6.27 13.23 4.50
CA LEU A 39 -6.80 14.19 3.54
C LEU A 39 -8.29 14.46 3.77
N ASP A 40 -9.09 13.42 4.05
CA ASP A 40 -10.51 13.56 4.38
C ASP A 40 -10.73 14.44 5.63
N TRP A 41 -9.94 14.21 6.68
CA TRP A 41 -9.95 15.07 7.86
C TRP A 41 -9.53 16.52 7.56
N ALA A 42 -8.53 16.70 6.70
CA ALA A 42 -8.11 18.04 6.29
C ALA A 42 -9.21 18.75 5.49
N ILE A 43 -9.88 18.07 4.56
CA ILE A 43 -11.03 18.60 3.82
C ILE A 43 -12.12 19.04 4.81
N GLN A 44 -12.47 18.15 5.75
CA GLN A 44 -13.49 18.44 6.75
C GLN A 44 -13.16 19.66 7.61
N ALA A 45 -11.90 19.84 8.00
CA ALA A 45 -11.44 20.98 8.78
C ALA A 45 -11.54 22.33 8.02
N HIS A 46 -11.47 22.30 6.69
CA HIS A 46 -11.61 23.50 5.83
C HIS A 46 -13.05 23.76 5.37
N GLY A 47 -14.01 22.90 5.77
CA GLY A 47 -15.40 23.01 5.33
C GLY A 47 -15.55 22.90 3.81
N ALA A 48 -16.49 23.65 3.23
CA ALA A 48 -16.73 23.62 1.78
C ALA A 48 -15.51 24.08 0.96
N ALA A 49 -14.64 24.92 1.53
CA ALA A 49 -13.40 25.34 0.87
C ALA A 49 -12.41 24.17 0.71
N GLY A 50 -12.47 23.14 1.56
CA GLY A 50 -11.66 21.92 1.37
C GLY A 50 -11.98 21.17 0.08
N LEU A 51 -13.14 21.44 -0.54
CA LEU A 51 -13.56 20.91 -1.84
C LEU A 51 -13.38 21.90 -3.00
N SER A 52 -13.00 23.15 -2.73
CA SER A 52 -12.79 24.16 -3.77
C SER A 52 -11.38 24.06 -4.36
N GLU A 53 -11.12 24.85 -5.41
CA GLU A 53 -9.80 25.00 -6.02
C GLU A 53 -8.88 25.93 -5.20
N ASP A 54 -9.36 26.51 -4.09
CA ASP A 54 -8.54 27.35 -3.20
C ASP A 54 -7.50 26.50 -2.44
N PHE A 55 -7.76 25.20 -2.31
CA PHE A 55 -6.88 24.22 -1.68
C PHE A 55 -6.67 23.01 -2.60
N THR A 56 -5.49 22.41 -2.57
CA THR A 56 -5.20 21.20 -3.36
C THR A 56 -5.72 19.89 -2.73
N LEU A 57 -6.55 19.99 -1.68
CA LEU A 57 -6.96 18.85 -0.86
C LEU A 57 -7.83 17.84 -1.64
N ALA A 58 -8.84 18.30 -2.37
CA ALA A 58 -9.71 17.45 -3.18
C ALA A 58 -8.93 16.71 -4.29
N TYR A 59 -8.03 17.43 -4.98
CA TYR A 59 -7.14 16.85 -5.98
C TYR A 59 -6.26 15.73 -5.39
N HIS A 60 -5.59 16.01 -4.27
CA HIS A 60 -4.74 15.01 -3.62
C HIS A 60 -5.54 13.80 -3.11
N TYR A 61 -6.75 14.02 -2.58
CA TYR A 61 -7.62 12.93 -2.14
C TYR A 61 -7.97 12.00 -3.32
N ALA A 62 -8.37 12.58 -4.45
CA ALA A 62 -8.68 11.82 -5.66
C ALA A 62 -7.45 11.04 -6.18
N HIS A 63 -6.28 11.68 -6.20
CA HIS A 63 -5.03 11.04 -6.62
C HIS A 63 -4.66 9.83 -5.74
N VAL A 64 -4.61 10.03 -4.42
CA VAL A 64 -4.29 8.95 -3.47
C VAL A 64 -5.35 7.85 -3.49
N ARG A 65 -6.63 8.21 -3.69
CA ARG A 65 -7.71 7.23 -3.87
C ARG A 65 -7.48 6.37 -5.12
N GLY A 66 -6.94 6.95 -6.19
CA GLY A 66 -6.50 6.24 -7.39
C GLY A 66 -5.35 5.25 -7.12
N LEU A 67 -4.42 5.59 -6.24
CA LEU A 67 -3.31 4.70 -5.85
C LEU A 67 -3.75 3.42 -5.13
N ARG A 68 -5.00 3.35 -4.65
CA ARG A 68 -5.61 2.12 -4.12
C ARG A 68 -6.05 1.14 -5.22
N LEU A 69 -5.96 1.54 -6.48
CA LEU A 69 -6.30 0.76 -7.67
C LEU A 69 -5.06 0.52 -8.54
N ALA A 70 -4.26 1.57 -8.75
CA ALA A 70 -3.00 1.50 -9.51
C ALA A 70 -2.02 0.49 -8.88
N ASP A 71 -1.20 -0.17 -9.70
CA ASP A 71 -0.19 -1.16 -9.28
C ASP A 71 -0.72 -2.28 -8.37
N GLY A 72 -1.97 -2.68 -8.59
CA GLY A 72 -2.66 -3.70 -7.83
C GLY A 72 -3.62 -3.11 -6.80
N PRO A 73 -4.92 -3.46 -6.89
CA PRO A 73 -5.91 -3.07 -5.88
C PRO A 73 -5.57 -3.59 -4.48
N ASP A 74 -6.07 -2.90 -3.46
CA ASP A 74 -5.85 -3.25 -2.04
C ASP A 74 -6.17 -4.72 -1.73
N GLU A 75 -7.21 -5.27 -2.35
CA GLU A 75 -7.68 -6.65 -2.16
C GLU A 75 -6.66 -7.68 -2.66
N VAL A 76 -6.00 -7.38 -3.78
CA VAL A 76 -4.97 -8.26 -4.37
C VAL A 76 -3.77 -8.34 -3.43
N HIS A 77 -3.30 -7.20 -2.95
CA HIS A 77 -2.18 -7.15 -2.00
C HIS A 77 -2.52 -7.81 -0.66
N ARG A 78 -3.74 -7.61 -0.13
CA ARG A 78 -4.20 -8.28 1.10
C ARG A 78 -4.28 -9.80 0.94
N ASN A 79 -4.77 -10.29 -0.20
CA ASN A 79 -4.82 -11.73 -0.48
C ASN A 79 -3.42 -12.34 -0.57
N SER A 80 -2.51 -11.70 -1.29
CA SER A 80 -1.12 -12.15 -1.41
C SER A 80 -0.39 -12.15 -0.06
N LEU A 81 -0.59 -11.11 0.75
CA LEU A 81 -0.07 -11.05 2.12
C LEU A 81 -0.62 -12.21 2.97
N ALA A 82 -1.94 -12.46 2.92
CA ALA A 82 -2.57 -13.55 3.67
C ALA A 82 -1.97 -14.92 3.30
N LYS A 83 -1.74 -15.19 2.01
CA LYS A 83 -1.09 -16.44 1.55
C LYS A 83 0.33 -16.59 2.12
N LEU A 84 1.13 -15.53 2.09
CA LEU A 84 2.49 -15.54 2.65
C LEU A 84 2.49 -15.80 4.16
N GLU A 85 1.57 -15.18 4.90
CA GLU A 85 1.45 -15.37 6.35
C GLU A 85 0.98 -16.78 6.68
N LEU A 86 -0.04 -17.30 5.99
CA LEU A 86 -0.52 -18.66 6.21
C LEU A 86 0.56 -19.70 5.89
N ALA A 87 1.30 -19.55 4.80
CA ALA A 87 2.39 -20.46 4.44
C ALA A 87 3.46 -20.55 5.53
N ARG A 88 3.79 -19.42 6.16
CA ARG A 88 4.74 -19.36 7.28
C ARG A 88 4.26 -20.14 8.51
N HIS A 89 2.96 -20.11 8.79
CA HIS A 89 2.40 -20.70 10.00
C HIS A 89 1.90 -22.14 9.84
N MET A 90 1.49 -22.55 8.63
CA MET A 90 0.83 -23.84 8.41
C MET A 90 1.76 -25.00 7.99
N LYS A 91 3.09 -24.80 7.91
CA LYS A 91 4.04 -25.80 7.35
C LYS A 91 3.55 -26.39 6.01
N LEU A 92 2.89 -25.58 5.18
CA LEU A 92 2.53 -25.99 3.82
C LEU A 92 3.82 -26.00 2.97
N PRO A 93 4.00 -26.95 2.03
CA PRO A 93 5.14 -26.93 1.11
C PRO A 93 5.16 -25.58 0.39
N THR A 94 6.22 -24.79 0.60
CA THR A 94 6.39 -23.47 -0.03
C THR A 94 6.87 -23.56 -1.47
N ASP A 95 7.15 -24.77 -1.95
CA ASP A 95 7.66 -25.05 -3.28
C ASP A 95 6.52 -24.87 -4.31
N GLY A 96 6.49 -23.71 -4.98
CA GLY A 96 5.49 -23.36 -5.99
C GLY A 96 4.60 -22.15 -5.68
N MET A 97 4.68 -21.54 -4.48
CA MET A 97 3.93 -20.33 -4.16
C MET A 97 4.69 -19.06 -4.58
N SER A 98 4.49 -18.61 -5.82
CA SER A 98 4.97 -17.30 -6.27
C SER A 98 3.95 -16.20 -5.96
N MET A 99 4.44 -15.02 -5.60
CA MET A 99 3.61 -13.83 -5.52
C MET A 99 3.06 -13.52 -6.92
N PRO A 100 1.79 -13.09 -7.06
CA PRO A 100 1.28 -12.66 -8.35
C PRO A 100 2.16 -11.53 -8.87
N VAL A 101 2.70 -11.70 -10.08
CA VAL A 101 3.55 -10.72 -10.74
C VAL A 101 2.65 -9.54 -11.13
N THR A 102 2.75 -8.44 -10.39
CA THR A 102 2.28 -7.14 -10.88
C THR A 102 3.26 -6.73 -11.98
N ARG A 103 2.84 -6.82 -13.25
CA ARG A 103 3.66 -6.36 -14.38
C ARG A 103 3.94 -4.87 -14.17
N GLY A 104 5.19 -4.51 -13.82
CA GLY A 104 5.57 -3.13 -13.53
C GLY A 104 6.78 -2.95 -12.61
N ALA A 105 7.75 -3.86 -12.62
CA ALA A 105 9.05 -3.69 -11.98
C ALA A 105 10.15 -4.17 -12.94
#